data_AF-A0A8S2RXN0-F1
#
_entry.id   AF-A0A8S2RXN0-F1
#
_cell.length_a   1.000
_cell.length_b   1.000
_cell.length_c   1.000
_cell.angle_alpha   90.00
_cell.angle_beta   90.00
_cell.angle_gamma   90.00
#
_symmetry.space_group_name_H-M   'P 1'
#
loop_
_entity.id
_entity.type
_entity.pdbx_description
1 polymer ?
#
loop_
_entity_poly.entity_id
_entity_poly.type
_entity_poly.pdbx_seq_one_letter_code
_entity_poly.pdbx_strand_id
1 'polypeptide(L)'
;MAESLADSTFEIHQAAAYVFGVIGMNGGSIYARTCTEALPHLFALISSPDTRHAPENNIATENTVNALHQILFSWFPIHEDTEETSYIYGYLCDLIESNNSVIIEQNNFIVPNVIKLFANAFVKSSIEVNSVVDQRMVIILRHVQTIPSIFQACMNALTIEKRQSLGNALNSTISPQNHQVRFPNHMMNHHASV
;
A
#
# COMPACT_ATOMS: atom_id res chain seq x y z
N MET A 1 -18.21 -12.48 3.66
CA MET A 1 -18.41 -11.57 2.50
C MET A 1 -17.11 -11.36 1.74
N ALA A 2 -16.01 -10.98 2.41
CA ALA A 2 -14.69 -10.91 1.77
C ALA A 2 -14.20 -12.25 1.20
N GLU A 3 -14.58 -13.38 1.81
CA GLU A 3 -14.30 -14.73 1.31
C GLU A 3 -14.78 -14.99 -0.12
N SER A 4 -15.85 -14.32 -0.57
CA SER A 4 -16.35 -14.44 -1.95
C SER A 4 -15.38 -13.86 -3.00
N LEU A 5 -14.40 -13.04 -2.58
CA LEU A 5 -13.29 -12.60 -3.44
C LEU A 5 -12.25 -13.72 -3.68
N ALA A 6 -12.24 -14.75 -2.83
CA ALA A 6 -11.36 -15.91 -2.93
C ALA A 6 -12.08 -17.14 -3.51
N ASP A 7 -13.28 -16.99 -4.07
CA ASP A 7 -14.03 -18.10 -4.68
C ASP A 7 -13.35 -18.57 -5.97
N SER A 8 -13.35 -19.89 -6.18
CA SER A 8 -12.86 -20.54 -7.39
C SER A 8 -13.69 -20.22 -8.64
N THR A 9 -14.95 -19.80 -8.46
CA THR A 9 -15.87 -19.44 -9.53
C THR A 9 -15.66 -17.98 -9.93
N PHE A 10 -15.37 -17.77 -11.20
CA PHE A 10 -15.03 -16.46 -11.75
C PHE A 10 -16.14 -15.41 -11.57
N GLU A 11 -17.37 -15.77 -11.85
CA GLU A 11 -18.52 -14.88 -11.75
C GLU A 11 -18.77 -14.43 -10.30
N ILE A 12 -18.45 -15.30 -9.32
CA ILE A 12 -18.61 -15.01 -7.90
C ILE A 12 -17.58 -13.98 -7.45
N HIS A 13 -16.30 -14.16 -7.80
CA HIS A 13 -15.30 -13.16 -7.46
C HIS A 13 -15.53 -11.83 -8.21
N GLN A 14 -16.07 -11.86 -9.44
CA GLN A 14 -16.32 -10.66 -10.23
C GLN A 14 -17.43 -9.82 -9.59
N ALA A 15 -18.53 -10.47 -9.21
CA ALA A 15 -19.63 -9.84 -8.50
C ALA A 15 -19.18 -9.30 -7.13
N ALA A 16 -18.38 -10.07 -6.40
CA ALA A 16 -17.81 -9.64 -5.12
C ALA A 16 -16.93 -8.39 -5.30
N ALA A 17 -15.99 -8.40 -6.25
CA ALA A 17 -15.12 -7.26 -6.55
C ALA A 17 -15.94 -6.01 -6.88
N TYR A 18 -16.94 -6.13 -7.75
CA TYR A 18 -17.83 -5.01 -8.08
C TYR A 18 -18.54 -4.44 -6.85
N VAL A 19 -19.12 -5.31 -6.00
CA VAL A 19 -19.79 -4.90 -4.76
C VAL A 19 -18.82 -4.18 -3.81
N PHE A 20 -17.61 -4.71 -3.64
CA PHE A 20 -16.59 -4.06 -2.80
C PHE A 20 -16.14 -2.71 -3.35
N GLY A 21 -16.09 -2.54 -4.67
CA GLY A 21 -15.90 -1.23 -5.29
C GLY A 21 -17.02 -0.26 -4.93
N VAL A 22 -18.28 -0.65 -5.13
CA VAL A 22 -19.45 0.18 -4.84
C VAL A 22 -19.52 0.56 -3.36
N ILE A 23 -19.24 -0.38 -2.46
CA ILE A 23 -19.14 -0.13 -1.01
C ILE A 23 -17.99 0.84 -0.73
N GLY A 24 -16.83 0.64 -1.37
CA GLY A 24 -15.70 1.54 -1.31
C GLY A 24 -16.09 2.98 -1.66
N MET A 25 -16.80 3.15 -2.77
CA MET A 25 -17.13 4.46 -3.32
C MET A 25 -18.29 5.18 -2.61
N ASN A 26 -19.33 4.44 -2.21
CA ASN A 26 -20.60 5.02 -1.76
C ASN A 26 -21.02 4.59 -0.35
N GLY A 27 -20.32 3.64 0.28
CA GLY A 27 -20.74 3.04 1.55
C GLY A 27 -20.58 3.97 2.76
N GLY A 28 -19.64 4.92 2.70
CA GLY A 28 -19.28 5.76 3.85
C GLY A 28 -18.57 4.98 4.97
N SER A 29 -18.16 5.68 6.03
CA SER A 29 -17.24 5.20 7.08
C SER A 29 -17.68 3.92 7.82
N ILE A 30 -18.98 3.59 7.81
CA ILE A 30 -19.50 2.38 8.46
C ILE A 30 -18.97 1.07 7.83
N TYR A 31 -18.48 1.10 6.59
CA TYR A 31 -17.94 -0.07 5.89
C TYR A 31 -16.40 -0.17 5.97
N ALA A 32 -15.73 0.58 6.86
CA ALA A 32 -14.26 0.72 6.86
C ALA A 32 -13.58 -0.60 7.02
N ARG A 33 -14.01 -1.29 8.07
CA ARG A 33 -13.54 -2.59 8.42
C ARG A 33 -13.79 -3.60 7.31
N THR A 34 -14.98 -3.58 6.73
CA THR A 34 -15.36 -4.46 5.61
C THR A 34 -14.47 -4.23 4.39
N CYS A 35 -14.16 -2.97 4.05
CA CYS A 35 -13.24 -2.62 2.97
C CYS A 35 -11.79 -3.03 3.29
N THR A 36 -11.32 -2.81 4.51
CA THR A 36 -9.98 -3.20 4.98
C THR A 36 -9.80 -4.73 4.95
N GLU A 37 -10.81 -5.50 5.35
CA GLU A 37 -10.83 -6.96 5.28
C GLU A 37 -10.79 -7.49 3.83
N ALA A 38 -11.27 -6.71 2.85
CA ALA A 38 -11.23 -7.09 1.44
C ALA A 38 -9.85 -6.88 0.78
N LEU A 39 -9.04 -5.94 1.27
CA LEU A 39 -7.78 -5.55 0.63
C LEU A 39 -6.83 -6.73 0.37
N PRO A 40 -6.54 -7.64 1.32
CA PRO A 40 -5.66 -8.78 1.07
C PRO A 40 -6.14 -9.66 -0.08
N HIS A 41 -7.44 -9.89 -0.17
CA HIS A 41 -8.04 -10.73 -1.20
C HIS A 41 -7.95 -10.07 -2.58
N LEU A 42 -8.21 -8.76 -2.66
CA LEU A 42 -8.06 -7.99 -3.90
C LEU A 42 -6.60 -7.99 -4.37
N PHE A 43 -5.64 -7.78 -3.47
CA PHE A 43 -4.21 -7.84 -3.78
C PHE A 43 -3.76 -9.22 -4.24
N ALA A 44 -4.22 -10.29 -3.58
CA ALA A 44 -3.91 -11.66 -3.96
C ALA A 44 -4.47 -12.00 -5.35
N LEU A 45 -5.72 -11.60 -5.63
CA LEU A 45 -6.36 -11.85 -6.92
C LEU A 45 -5.61 -11.13 -8.05
N ILE A 46 -5.28 -9.86 -7.87
CA ILE A 46 -4.54 -9.06 -8.86
C ILE A 46 -3.11 -9.60 -9.11
N SER A 47 -2.51 -10.24 -8.11
CA SER A 47 -1.16 -10.81 -8.19
C SER A 47 -1.15 -12.26 -8.71
N SER A 48 -2.32 -12.89 -8.87
CA SER A 48 -2.41 -14.29 -9.31
C SER A 48 -2.04 -14.44 -10.78
N PRO A 49 -1.15 -15.39 -11.15
CA PRO A 49 -0.77 -15.64 -12.54
C PRO A 49 -1.97 -15.96 -13.45
N ASP A 50 -2.99 -16.65 -12.92
CA ASP A 50 -4.14 -17.15 -13.68
C ASP A 50 -5.07 -16.05 -14.21
N THR A 51 -5.00 -14.87 -13.62
CA THR A 51 -5.81 -13.71 -14.06
C THR A 51 -5.49 -13.22 -15.47
N ARG A 52 -4.31 -13.56 -15.99
CA ARG A 52 -3.80 -13.04 -17.28
C ARG A 52 -3.88 -14.05 -18.44
N HIS A 53 -4.29 -15.29 -18.17
CA HIS A 53 -4.20 -16.38 -19.16
C HIS A 53 -5.48 -16.62 -19.98
N ALA A 54 -6.66 -16.15 -19.51
CA ALA A 54 -7.93 -16.32 -20.20
C ALA A 54 -8.61 -14.97 -20.50
N PRO A 55 -9.24 -14.77 -21.67
CA PRO A 55 -9.93 -13.52 -22.01
C PRO A 55 -11.09 -13.20 -21.07
N GLU A 56 -11.83 -14.21 -20.61
CA GLU A 56 -12.84 -14.03 -19.57
C GLU A 56 -12.24 -13.45 -18.28
N ASN A 57 -11.01 -13.84 -17.92
CA ASN A 57 -10.35 -13.42 -16.69
C ASN A 57 -9.98 -11.93 -16.66
N ASN A 58 -9.89 -11.28 -17.82
CA ASN A 58 -9.56 -9.87 -17.92
C ASN A 58 -10.64 -8.99 -17.26
N ILE A 59 -11.92 -9.33 -17.41
CA ILE A 59 -13.03 -8.49 -16.91
C ILE A 59 -13.06 -8.48 -15.38
N ALA A 60 -12.86 -9.62 -14.72
CA ALA A 60 -12.82 -9.61 -13.24
C ALA A 60 -11.52 -9.01 -12.73
N THR A 61 -10.41 -9.17 -13.44
CA THR A 61 -9.15 -8.51 -13.07
C THR A 61 -9.31 -7.00 -13.12
N GLU A 62 -9.91 -6.47 -14.18
CA GLU A 62 -10.24 -5.05 -14.29
C GLU A 62 -11.19 -4.59 -13.18
N ASN A 63 -12.25 -5.36 -12.89
CA ASN A 63 -13.16 -5.05 -11.79
C ASN A 63 -12.47 -5.10 -10.42
N THR A 64 -11.53 -6.01 -10.21
CA THR A 64 -10.77 -6.14 -8.96
C THR A 64 -9.81 -4.97 -8.78
N VAL A 65 -9.11 -4.57 -9.84
CA VAL A 65 -8.26 -3.37 -9.85
C VAL A 65 -9.11 -2.13 -9.58
N ASN A 66 -10.27 -2.00 -10.23
CA ASN A 66 -11.20 -0.89 -10.03
C ASN A 66 -11.77 -0.85 -8.61
N ALA A 67 -12.11 -2.01 -8.03
CA ALA A 67 -12.58 -2.13 -6.65
C ALA A 67 -11.51 -1.72 -5.65
N LEU A 68 -10.27 -2.17 -5.87
CA LEU A 68 -9.11 -1.74 -5.08
C LEU A 68 -8.94 -0.23 -5.19
N HIS A 69 -8.99 0.35 -6.39
CA HIS A 69 -8.91 1.81 -6.54
C HIS A 69 -10.04 2.54 -5.82
N GLN A 70 -11.28 2.09 -5.94
CA GLN A 70 -12.41 2.72 -5.27
C GLN A 70 -12.29 2.68 -3.75
N ILE A 71 -11.88 1.54 -3.20
CA ILE A 71 -11.61 1.43 -1.76
C ILE A 71 -10.46 2.37 -1.37
N LEU A 72 -9.32 2.29 -2.06
CA LEU A 72 -8.16 3.12 -1.71
C LEU A 72 -8.46 4.62 -1.83
N PHE A 73 -9.13 5.08 -2.89
CA PHE A 73 -9.35 6.51 -3.12
C PHE A 73 -10.52 7.11 -2.35
N SER A 74 -11.54 6.33 -2.00
CA SER A 74 -12.66 6.83 -1.22
C SER A 74 -12.41 6.76 0.29
N TRP A 75 -11.52 5.88 0.75
CA TRP A 75 -11.25 5.68 2.19
C TRP A 75 -9.99 6.36 2.70
N PHE A 76 -8.94 6.46 1.90
CA PHE A 76 -7.73 7.15 2.35
C PHE A 76 -7.77 8.69 2.25
N PRO A 77 -8.86 9.38 1.86
CA PRO A 77 -9.04 10.77 2.23
C PRO A 77 -9.54 10.96 3.68
N ILE A 78 -9.45 9.94 4.55
CA ILE A 78 -9.55 10.15 6.00
C ILE A 78 -8.29 10.92 6.43
N HIS A 79 -8.49 12.16 6.86
CA HIS A 79 -7.41 13.06 7.33
C HIS A 79 -7.64 13.58 8.75
N GLU A 80 -8.85 13.35 9.27
CA GLU A 80 -9.31 13.98 10.51
C GLU A 80 -8.96 13.14 11.74
N ASP A 81 -8.88 11.81 11.59
CA ASP A 81 -8.43 10.89 12.62
C ASP A 81 -7.01 10.40 12.31
N THR A 82 -6.01 10.95 13.01
CA THR A 82 -4.60 10.66 12.78
C THR A 82 -4.20 9.25 13.22
N GLU A 83 -4.89 8.66 14.20
CA GLU A 83 -4.64 7.29 14.67
C GLU A 83 -5.14 6.28 13.65
N GLU A 84 -6.39 6.43 13.19
CA GLU A 84 -6.96 5.59 12.15
C GLU A 84 -6.19 5.74 10.83
N THR A 85 -5.82 6.97 10.45
CA THR A 85 -5.02 7.23 9.25
C THR A 85 -3.67 6.50 9.31
N SER A 86 -2.96 6.59 10.43
CA SER A 86 -1.66 5.92 10.60
C SER A 86 -1.80 4.40 10.51
N TYR A 87 -2.85 3.83 11.11
CA TYR A 87 -3.14 2.40 11.02
C TYR A 87 -3.38 1.95 9.58
N ILE A 88 -4.24 2.66 8.83
CA ILE A 88 -4.61 2.28 7.46
C ILE A 88 -3.40 2.38 6.52
N TYR A 89 -2.62 3.47 6.59
CA TYR A 89 -1.40 3.60 5.76
C TYR A 89 -0.33 2.58 6.16
N GLY A 90 -0.22 2.23 7.45
CA GLY A 90 0.65 1.16 7.93
C GLY A 90 0.25 -0.20 7.34
N TYR A 91 -1.04 -0.52 7.36
CA TYR A 91 -1.57 -1.74 6.77
C TYR A 91 -1.37 -1.80 5.25
N LEU A 92 -1.53 -0.67 4.55
CA LEU A 92 -1.21 -0.58 3.12
C LEU A 92 0.28 -0.88 2.86
N CYS A 93 1.18 -0.39 3.71
CA CYS A 93 2.59 -0.73 3.62
C CYS A 93 2.82 -2.23 3.84
N ASP A 94 2.13 -2.86 4.81
CA ASP A 94 2.23 -4.32 5.04
C ASP A 94 1.83 -5.11 3.80
N LEU A 95 0.77 -4.68 3.11
CA LEU A 95 0.27 -5.33 1.90
C LEU A 95 1.23 -5.18 0.71
N ILE A 96 1.88 -4.02 0.58
CA ILE A 96 2.86 -3.80 -0.49
C ILE A 96 4.14 -4.60 -0.20
N GLU A 97 4.64 -4.55 1.03
CA GLU A 97 5.86 -5.24 1.45
C GLU A 97 5.70 -6.77 1.46
N SER A 98 4.51 -7.29 1.77
CA SER A 98 4.26 -8.73 1.71
C SER A 98 4.22 -9.29 0.29
N ASN A 99 3.96 -8.46 -0.72
CA ASN A 99 3.84 -8.86 -2.14
C ASN A 99 5.02 -8.33 -3.00
N ASN A 100 6.16 -8.09 -2.35
CA ASN A 100 7.30 -7.20 -2.62
C ASN A 100 7.93 -7.12 -4.04
N SER A 101 7.53 -7.91 -5.04
CA SER A 101 8.09 -7.78 -6.41
C SER A 101 7.03 -7.87 -7.51
N VAL A 102 6.02 -8.72 -7.37
CA VAL A 102 4.98 -8.89 -8.40
C VAL A 102 4.12 -7.64 -8.54
N ILE A 103 3.74 -6.98 -7.44
CA ILE A 103 2.91 -5.78 -7.50
C ILE A 103 3.68 -4.62 -8.12
N ILE A 104 4.96 -4.48 -7.81
CA ILE A 104 5.72 -3.30 -8.23
C ILE A 104 6.29 -3.49 -9.65
N GLU A 105 6.75 -4.69 -9.98
CA GLU A 105 7.38 -4.99 -11.27
C GLU A 105 6.37 -5.39 -12.34
N GLN A 106 5.26 -6.06 -11.97
CA GLN A 106 4.27 -6.56 -12.94
C GLN A 106 2.95 -5.80 -12.90
N ASN A 107 2.76 -4.84 -11.98
CA ASN A 107 1.48 -4.17 -11.79
C ASN A 107 1.56 -2.65 -11.96
N ASN A 108 1.72 -2.25 -13.21
CA ASN A 108 1.74 -0.85 -13.68
C ASN A 108 0.47 -0.04 -13.34
N PHE A 109 -0.60 -0.68 -12.85
CA PHE A 109 -1.85 -0.01 -12.45
C PHE A 109 -1.97 0.27 -10.95
N ILE A 110 -1.35 -0.54 -10.09
CA ILE A 110 -1.44 -0.34 -8.63
C ILE A 110 -0.45 0.74 -8.19
N VAL A 111 0.80 0.64 -8.63
CA VAL A 111 1.89 1.53 -8.20
C VAL A 111 1.52 3.00 -8.39
N PRO A 112 1.05 3.48 -9.57
CA PRO A 112 0.73 4.90 -9.73
C PRO A 112 -0.36 5.41 -8.78
N ASN A 113 -1.28 4.54 -8.38
CA ASN A 113 -2.37 4.90 -7.49
C ASN A 113 -1.94 4.94 -6.02
N VAL A 114 -1.08 4.02 -5.59
CA VAL A 114 -0.39 4.09 -4.29
C VAL A 114 0.45 5.37 -4.18
N ILE A 115 1.21 5.71 -5.23
CA ILE A 115 2.05 6.92 -5.24
C ILE A 115 1.19 8.19 -5.13
N LYS A 116 0.06 8.26 -5.86
CA LYS A 116 -0.91 9.35 -5.72
C LYS A 116 -1.45 9.46 -4.29
N LEU A 117 -1.68 8.33 -3.64
CA LEU A 117 -2.20 8.26 -2.29
C LEU A 117 -1.19 8.73 -1.24
N PHE A 118 0.07 8.32 -1.37
CA PHE A 118 1.15 8.81 -0.52
C PHE A 118 1.35 10.31 -0.71
N ALA A 119 1.33 10.79 -1.95
CA ALA A 119 1.42 12.22 -2.24
C ALA A 119 0.29 13.02 -1.57
N ASN A 120 -0.94 12.50 -1.58
CA ASN A 120 -2.06 13.12 -0.88
C ASN A 120 -1.83 13.19 0.63
N ALA A 121 -1.34 12.09 1.23
CA ALA A 121 -1.05 12.02 2.66
C ALA A 121 -0.03 13.07 3.08
N PHE A 122 1.06 13.22 2.31
CA PHE A 122 2.10 14.20 2.60
C PHE A 122 1.63 15.63 2.41
N VAL A 123 0.88 15.93 1.34
CA VAL A 123 0.30 17.27 1.14
C VAL A 123 -0.61 17.65 2.31
N LYS A 124 -1.40 16.72 2.80
CA LYS A 124 -2.35 16.97 3.89
C LYS A 124 -1.77 16.78 5.29
N SER A 125 -0.47 16.45 5.39
CA SER A 125 0.19 16.15 6.66
C SER A 125 -0.57 15.11 7.50
N SER A 126 -1.18 14.12 6.84
CA SER A 126 -2.06 13.13 7.48
C SER A 126 -1.30 12.03 8.22
N ILE A 127 0.02 11.98 8.04
CA ILE A 127 0.94 11.05 8.71
C ILE A 127 1.97 11.90 9.46
N GLU A 128 2.28 11.51 10.69
CA GLU A 128 3.32 12.15 11.49
C GLU A 128 4.70 11.95 10.85
N VAL A 129 5.44 13.04 10.67
CA VAL A 129 6.78 13.05 10.07
C VAL A 129 7.75 12.23 10.92
N ASN A 130 8.56 11.38 10.29
CA ASN A 130 9.48 10.42 10.92
C ASN A 130 8.82 9.28 11.72
N SER A 131 7.48 9.15 11.69
CA SER A 131 6.82 7.96 12.23
C SER A 131 7.26 6.69 11.49
N VAL A 132 6.97 5.52 12.07
CA VAL A 132 7.26 4.23 11.44
C VAL A 132 6.57 4.12 10.07
N VAL A 133 5.34 4.64 9.96
CA VAL A 133 4.56 4.60 8.70
C VAL A 133 5.17 5.52 7.64
N ASP A 134 5.56 6.74 8.02
CA ASP A 134 6.26 7.67 7.13
C ASP A 134 7.55 7.06 6.54
N GLN A 135 8.37 6.44 7.39
CA GLN A 135 9.61 5.78 6.95
C GLN A 135 9.34 4.63 5.97
N ARG A 136 8.30 3.82 6.21
CA ARG A 136 7.90 2.72 5.32
C ARG A 136 7.39 3.23 3.98
N MET A 137 6.56 4.26 3.98
CA MET A 137 6.10 4.92 2.74
C MET A 137 7.29 5.44 1.91
N VAL A 138 8.29 6.05 2.55
CA VAL A 138 9.51 6.52 1.89
C VAL A 138 10.35 5.37 1.32
N ILE A 139 10.48 4.24 2.03
CA ILE A 139 11.18 3.06 1.52
C ILE A 139 10.51 2.52 0.25
N ILE A 140 9.17 2.40 0.25
CA ILE A 140 8.40 1.99 -0.92
C ILE A 140 8.62 2.97 -2.08
N LEU A 141 8.59 4.28 -1.81
CA LEU A 141 8.85 5.31 -2.83
C LEU A 141 10.24 5.17 -3.44
N ARG A 142 11.27 4.95 -2.61
CA ARG A 142 12.65 4.73 -3.07
C ARG A 142 12.78 3.47 -3.91
N HIS A 143 12.05 2.41 -3.58
CA HIS A 143 12.01 1.22 -4.42
C HIS A 143 11.36 1.52 -5.78
N VAL A 144 10.27 2.28 -5.83
CA VAL A 144 9.67 2.70 -7.12
C VAL A 144 10.63 3.58 -7.94
N GLN A 145 11.50 4.38 -7.30
CA GLN A 145 12.54 5.15 -8.01
C GLN A 145 13.56 4.26 -8.74
N THR A 146 13.74 2.99 -8.35
CA THR A 146 14.60 2.06 -9.09
C THR A 146 13.99 1.61 -10.42
N ILE A 147 12.74 1.99 -10.70
CA ILE A 147 12.03 1.74 -11.96
C ILE A 147 11.68 3.07 -12.64
N PRO A 148 12.60 3.66 -13.43
CA PRO A 148 12.45 5.03 -13.93
C PRO A 148 11.20 5.27 -14.78
N SER A 149 10.78 4.29 -15.58
CA SER A 149 9.59 4.41 -16.44
C SER A 149 8.31 4.62 -15.64
N ILE A 150 8.10 3.79 -14.60
CA ILE A 150 6.93 3.89 -13.72
C ILE A 150 7.01 5.16 -12.89
N PHE A 151 8.16 5.46 -12.29
CA PHE A 151 8.33 6.64 -11.46
C PHE A 151 8.02 7.93 -12.24
N GLN A 152 8.54 8.07 -13.47
CA GLN A 152 8.26 9.23 -14.31
C GLN A 152 6.77 9.33 -14.70
N ALA A 153 6.14 8.21 -15.05
CA ALA A 153 4.70 8.18 -15.33
C ALA A 153 3.88 8.62 -14.10
N CYS A 154 4.25 8.18 -12.91
CA CYS A 154 3.62 8.61 -11.66
C CYS A 154 3.80 10.12 -11.45
N MET A 155 5.02 10.64 -11.56
CA MET A 155 5.32 12.06 -11.36
C MET A 155 4.55 12.95 -12.35
N ASN A 156 4.45 12.54 -13.62
CA ASN A 156 3.70 13.29 -14.64
C ASN A 156 2.19 13.31 -14.38
N ALA A 157 1.65 12.30 -13.70
CA ALA A 157 0.24 12.24 -13.31
C ALA A 157 -0.10 13.05 -12.05
N LEU A 158 0.89 13.70 -11.41
CA LEU A 158 0.72 14.46 -10.17
C LEU A 158 0.74 15.97 -10.38
N THR A 159 -0.02 16.68 -9.55
CA THR A 159 0.05 18.15 -9.45
C THR A 159 1.42 18.60 -8.95
N ILE A 160 1.77 19.88 -9.20
CA ILE A 160 3.05 20.45 -8.77
C ILE A 160 3.23 20.32 -7.26
N GLU A 161 2.19 20.65 -6.50
CA GLU A 161 2.16 20.55 -5.03
C GLU A 161 2.45 19.13 -4.53
N LYS A 162 1.79 18.12 -5.11
CA LYS A 162 2.00 16.70 -4.77
C LYS A 162 3.43 16.25 -5.08
N ARG A 163 3.99 16.68 -6.21
CA ARG A 163 5.38 16.39 -6.58
C ARG A 163 6.38 17.01 -5.60
N GLN A 164 6.15 18.25 -5.18
CA GLN A 164 6.99 18.93 -4.20
C GLN A 164 6.94 18.23 -2.84
N SER A 165 5.74 17.88 -2.37
CA SER A 165 5.56 17.20 -1.09
C SER A 165 6.24 15.81 -1.07
N LEU A 166 6.08 15.02 -2.13
CA LEU A 166 6.83 13.76 -2.30
C LEU A 166 8.35 13.97 -2.31
N GLY A 167 8.84 15.00 -3.03
CA GLY A 167 10.25 15.34 -3.07
C GLY A 167 10.79 15.71 -1.68
N ASN A 168 10.02 16.45 -0.91
CA ASN A 168 10.38 16.81 0.46
C ASN A 168 10.48 15.58 1.36
N ALA A 169 9.51 14.66 1.31
CA ALA A 169 9.52 13.41 2.10
C ALA A 169 10.72 12.50 1.75
N LEU A 170 11.05 12.40 0.46
CA LEU A 170 12.22 11.63 0.00
C LEU A 170 13.55 12.22 0.51
N ASN A 171 13.64 13.55 0.61
CA ASN A 171 14.83 14.29 1.03
C ASN A 171 14.94 14.43 2.55
N SER A 172 13.84 14.54 3.28
CA SER A 172 13.81 14.68 4.74
C SER A 172 14.34 13.43 5.45
N THR A 173 14.17 12.26 4.84
CA THR A 173 14.58 10.96 5.40
C THR A 173 16.04 10.60 5.07
N ILE A 174 16.89 11.59 4.74
CA ILE A 174 18.34 11.41 4.61
C ILE A 174 18.99 11.72 5.96
N SER A 175 18.81 10.80 6.89
CA SER A 175 19.78 10.54 7.95
C SER A 175 19.65 9.07 8.31
N PRO A 176 20.52 8.19 7.80
CA PRO A 176 20.72 6.90 8.42
C PRO A 176 21.31 7.17 9.81
N GLN A 177 20.47 7.36 10.82
CA GLN A 177 20.96 7.25 12.18
C GLN A 177 21.36 5.81 12.41
N ASN A 178 22.67 5.63 12.51
CA ASN A 178 23.35 4.49 13.12
C ASN A 178 22.57 3.92 14.30
N HIS A 179 21.66 2.98 14.05
CA HIS A 179 21.34 1.95 15.04
C HIS A 179 22.33 0.81 14.79
N GLN A 180 23.56 1.03 15.23
CA GLN A 180 24.33 -0.09 15.76
C GLN A 180 23.45 -0.73 16.83
N VAL A 181 22.97 -1.92 16.55
CA VAL A 181 22.48 -2.85 17.57
C VAL A 181 23.64 -3.07 18.52
N ARG A 182 23.74 -2.22 19.55
CA ARG A 182 24.66 -2.42 20.66
C ARG A 182 24.04 -3.53 21.51
N PHE A 183 24.42 -4.76 21.19
CA PHE A 183 24.16 -5.88 22.10
C PHE A 183 24.74 -5.51 23.48
N PRO A 184 23.95 -5.59 24.56
CA PRO A 184 24.50 -5.41 25.89
C PRO A 184 25.48 -6.56 26.14
N ASN A 185 26.77 -6.22 26.29
CA ASN A 185 27.76 -7.13 26.86
C ASN A 185 27.32 -7.45 28.29
N HIS A 186 26.57 -8.53 28.44
CA HIS A 186 26.28 -9.07 29.75
C HIS A 186 27.52 -9.80 30.24
N MET A 187 27.95 -9.38 31.42
CA MET A 187 29.08 -9.90 32.16
C MET A 187 29.00 -11.42 32.27
N MET A 188 30.04 -12.12 31.81
CA MET A 188 30.39 -13.44 32.35
C MET A 188 31.79 -13.33 32.95
N ASN A 189 31.80 -12.90 34.20
CA ASN A 189 32.87 -13.20 35.13
C ASN A 189 32.40 -14.43 35.91
N HIS A 190 32.99 -15.60 35.67
CA HIS A 190 33.17 -16.61 36.71
C HIS A 190 34.19 -17.68 36.25
N HIS A 191 35.37 -17.59 36.89
CA HIS A 191 36.19 -18.69 37.40
C HIS A 191 36.59 -19.85 36.47
N ALA A 192 37.91 -19.92 36.20
CA ALA A 192 38.65 -21.17 36.29
C ALA A 192 40.11 -20.89 36.69
N SER A 193 40.39 -21.00 37.99
CA SER A 193 41.71 -21.33 38.52
C SER A 193 41.55 -22.61 39.30
N VAL A 194 42.05 -23.72 38.76
CA VAL A 194 42.94 -24.72 39.38
C VAL A 194 43.61 -25.46 38.23
#